data_AF-A0A7S1I661-F1
#
_entry.id   AF-A0A7S1I661-F1
#
_cell.length_a   1.000
_cell.length_b   1.000
_cell.length_c   1.000
_cell.angle_alpha   90.00
_cell.angle_beta   90.00
_cell.angle_gamma   90.00
#
_symmetry.space_group_name_H-M   'P 1'
#
loop_
_entity.id
_entity.type
_entity.pdbx_description
1 polymer ?
#
loop_
_entity_poly.entity_id
_entity_poly.type
_entity_poly.pdbx_seq_one_letter_code
_entity_poly.pdbx_strand_id
1 'polypeptide(L)'
;SATRSPSSSASIAPLESLHAQVPMLSKWLQFLGINPPPDLLGEPLEGFMDGTLLCHIVGILNHETLRGVEWRPKSRAARRYNINKAITVLQQNKHIALDWLFLCEDLLEGKPQTVLGLLSRMKGAYHYFVSTIAKSVGAVGGHPGEGYEYMPPPDDGGVQPVPSACGPNPWATGPAAPAASSLAMHPVFVSSTGPRL
;
A
#
# COMPACT_ATOMS: atom_id res chain seq x y z
N SER A 1 -6.68 -4.27 47.83
CA SER A 1 -6.35 -3.23 46.85
C SER A 1 -5.33 -3.78 45.86
N ALA A 2 -5.75 -4.16 44.65
CA ALA A 2 -4.87 -4.69 43.62
C ALA A 2 -4.57 -3.59 42.60
N THR A 3 -3.36 -3.05 42.65
CA THR A 3 -2.84 -2.12 41.64
C THR A 3 -2.48 -2.92 40.38
N ARG A 4 -3.34 -2.88 39.36
CA ARG A 4 -3.00 -3.36 38.01
C ARG A 4 -2.00 -2.39 37.39
N SER A 5 -0.75 -2.82 37.26
CA SER A 5 0.27 -2.16 36.47
C SER A 5 -0.19 -2.06 35.00
N PRO A 6 -0.12 -0.90 34.35
CA PRO A 6 -0.37 -0.81 32.92
C PRO A 6 0.73 -1.57 32.18
N SER A 7 0.31 -2.70 31.60
CA SER A 7 1.08 -3.56 30.70
C SER A 7 1.68 -2.74 29.56
N SER A 8 2.98 -2.94 29.30
CA SER A 8 3.80 -2.45 28.18
C SER A 8 3.01 -1.74 27.08
N SER A 9 2.78 -0.45 27.27
CA SER A 9 2.40 0.45 26.19
C SER A 9 3.60 0.52 25.25
N ALA A 10 3.43 -0.02 24.04
CA ALA A 10 4.37 0.17 22.95
C ALA A 10 4.73 1.67 22.92
N SER A 11 5.99 1.98 23.19
CA SER A 11 6.47 3.37 23.20
C SER A 11 6.38 3.89 21.77
N ILE A 12 5.26 4.53 21.45
CA ILE A 12 5.07 5.22 20.19
C ILE A 12 5.99 6.43 20.26
N ALA A 13 6.98 6.48 19.37
CA ALA A 13 7.87 7.63 19.28
C ALA A 13 7.04 8.91 19.07
N PRO A 14 7.42 10.05 19.67
CA PRO A 14 6.74 11.32 19.43
C PRO A 14 6.65 11.62 17.93
N LEU A 15 5.50 12.15 17.48
CA LEU A 15 5.26 12.45 16.06
C LEU A 15 6.36 13.32 15.44
N GLU A 16 6.85 14.31 16.19
CA GLU A 16 7.97 15.18 15.78
C GLU A 16 9.23 14.37 15.39
N SER A 17 9.52 13.30 16.13
CA SER A 17 10.66 12.42 15.84
C SER A 17 10.43 11.57 14.59
N LEU A 18 9.17 11.26 14.26
CA LEU A 18 8.81 10.55 13.03
C LEU A 18 8.86 11.50 11.82
N HIS A 19 8.42 12.75 11.95
CA HIS A 19 8.53 13.76 10.89
C HIS A 19 9.98 14.01 10.47
N ALA A 20 10.91 14.04 11.44
CA ALA A 20 12.34 14.13 11.16
C ALA A 20 12.88 12.99 10.27
N GLN A 21 12.21 11.83 10.26
CA GLN A 21 12.61 10.67 9.44
C GLN A 21 12.03 10.70 8.03
N VAL A 22 11.04 11.55 7.74
CA VAL A 22 10.34 11.58 6.44
C VAL A 22 11.27 11.73 5.24
N PRO A 23 12.32 12.60 5.25
CA PRO A 23 13.25 12.67 4.12
C PRO A 23 13.99 11.36 3.87
N MET A 24 14.37 10.65 4.94
CA MET A 24 15.04 9.36 4.85
C MET A 24 14.08 8.27 4.37
N LEU A 25 12.84 8.25 4.85
CA LEU A 25 11.80 7.32 4.41
C LEU A 25 11.43 7.55 2.93
N SER A 26 11.34 8.81 2.51
CA SER A 26 11.07 9.18 1.12
C SER A 26 12.16 8.67 0.18
N LYS A 27 13.44 8.89 0.53
CA LYS A 27 14.57 8.33 -0.24
C LYS A 27 14.55 6.80 -0.28
N TRP A 28 14.19 6.16 0.84
CA TRP A 28 14.08 4.70 0.90
C TRP A 28 12.95 4.18 -0.01
N LEU A 29 11.79 4.81 -0.02
CA LEU A 29 10.70 4.46 -0.94
C LEU A 29 11.13 4.63 -2.40
N GLN A 30 11.82 5.72 -2.73
CA GLN A 30 12.37 5.94 -4.08
C GLN A 30 13.38 4.86 -4.46
N PHE A 31 14.22 4.42 -3.52
CA PHE A 31 15.16 3.31 -3.75
C PHE A 31 14.44 1.98 -4.05
N LEU A 32 13.24 1.78 -3.48
CA LEU A 32 12.38 0.64 -3.82
C LEU A 32 11.67 0.80 -5.18
N GLY A 33 11.88 1.90 -5.90
CA GLY A 33 11.16 2.23 -7.13
C GLY A 33 9.74 2.75 -6.89
N ILE A 34 9.41 3.15 -5.66
CA ILE A 34 8.10 3.65 -5.27
C ILE A 34 8.15 5.16 -5.18
N ASN A 35 7.28 5.84 -5.94
CA ASN A 35 7.11 7.27 -5.80
C ASN A 35 6.40 7.57 -4.47
N PRO A 36 7.06 8.24 -3.51
CA PRO A 36 6.42 8.59 -2.25
C PRO A 36 5.21 9.49 -2.53
N PRO A 37 4.11 9.34 -1.77
CA PRO A 37 3.02 10.31 -1.83
C PRO A 37 3.57 11.72 -1.57
N PRO A 38 3.07 12.74 -2.29
CA PRO A 38 3.56 14.12 -2.12
C PRO A 38 3.35 14.63 -0.70
N ASP A 39 2.38 14.05 0.03
CA ASP A 39 1.96 14.48 1.35
C ASP A 39 2.30 13.47 2.46
N LEU A 40 3.54 13.00 2.49
CA LEU A 40 4.05 12.16 3.60
C LEU A 40 4.11 12.89 4.96
N LEU A 41 3.88 14.21 4.98
CA LEU A 41 3.73 15.05 6.17
C LEU A 41 2.27 15.46 6.42
N GLY A 42 1.35 15.07 5.55
CA GLY A 42 -0.05 15.42 5.64
C GLY A 42 -0.77 14.66 6.74
N GLU A 43 -1.84 15.26 7.24
CA GLU A 43 -2.80 14.57 8.10
C GLU A 43 -4.20 14.64 7.45
N PRO A 44 -4.80 13.53 7.02
CA PRO A 44 -4.32 12.14 7.04
C PRO A 44 -3.43 11.76 5.84
N LEU A 45 -2.65 10.68 5.95
CA LEU A 45 -1.86 10.14 4.82
C LEU A 45 -2.72 9.29 3.90
N GLU A 46 -3.47 9.94 3.01
CA GLU A 46 -4.43 9.30 2.11
C GLU A 46 -3.83 8.18 1.26
N GLY A 47 -2.58 8.34 0.81
CA GLY A 47 -1.87 7.37 -0.03
C GLY A 47 -1.64 5.99 0.61
N PHE A 48 -1.84 5.86 1.93
CA PHE A 48 -1.70 4.58 2.66
C PHE A 48 -3.02 3.99 3.14
N MET A 49 -4.10 4.78 3.15
CA MET A 49 -5.39 4.39 3.74
C MET A 49 -6.09 3.26 2.98
N ASP A 50 -5.74 3.04 1.71
CA ASP A 50 -6.33 2.02 0.86
C ASP A 50 -5.60 0.66 0.93
N GLY A 51 -4.44 0.64 1.60
CA GLY A 51 -3.58 -0.52 1.75
C GLY A 51 -2.87 -0.98 0.47
N THR A 52 -3.09 -0.35 -0.69
CA THR A 52 -2.52 -0.82 -1.96
C THR A 52 -1.02 -0.54 -2.01
N LEU A 53 -0.62 0.67 -1.61
CA LEU A 53 0.78 1.07 -1.50
C LEU A 53 1.52 0.20 -0.48
N LEU A 54 0.88 -0.10 0.66
CA LEU A 54 1.47 -0.97 1.67
C LEU A 54 1.69 -2.39 1.13
N CYS A 55 0.69 -2.98 0.45
CA CYS A 55 0.85 -4.27 -0.22
C CYS A 55 2.00 -4.26 -1.23
N HIS A 56 2.15 -3.18 -1.99
CA HIS A 56 3.23 -3.05 -2.97
C HIS A 56 4.61 -3.00 -2.30
N ILE A 57 4.78 -2.19 -1.25
CA ILE A 57 6.04 -2.12 -0.49
C ILE A 57 6.37 -3.50 0.08
N VAL A 58 5.41 -4.17 0.72
CA VAL A 58 5.63 -5.50 1.31
C VAL A 58 6.00 -6.53 0.25
N GLY A 59 5.37 -6.46 -0.93
CA GLY A 59 5.70 -7.36 -2.04
C GLY A 59 7.12 -7.19 -2.55
N ILE A 60 7.59 -5.95 -2.69
CA ILE A 60 8.99 -5.67 -3.06
C ILE A 60 9.95 -6.20 -2.00
N LEU A 61 9.65 -5.95 -0.72
CA LEU A 61 10.50 -6.35 0.39
C LEU A 61 10.58 -7.88 0.56
N ASN A 62 9.49 -8.60 0.30
CA ASN A 62 9.46 -10.05 0.35
C ASN A 62 9.89 -10.72 -0.97
N HIS A 63 10.20 -9.94 -2.01
CA HIS A 63 10.42 -10.44 -3.37
C HIS A 63 9.25 -11.33 -3.87
N GLU A 64 8.02 -11.01 -3.47
CA GLU A 64 6.83 -11.79 -3.79
C GLU A 64 5.67 -10.88 -4.22
N THR A 65 4.87 -11.32 -5.19
CA THR A 65 3.62 -10.64 -5.54
C THR A 65 2.49 -11.08 -4.59
N LEU A 66 1.96 -10.13 -3.81
CA LEU A 66 0.79 -10.40 -2.94
C LEU A 66 -0.45 -10.69 -3.81
N ARG A 67 -0.87 -11.96 -3.83
CA ARG A 67 -2.04 -12.38 -4.63
C ARG A 67 -3.35 -11.87 -4.03
N GLY A 68 -4.29 -11.52 -4.90
CA GLY A 68 -5.64 -11.11 -4.54
C GLY A 68 -5.72 -9.75 -3.84
N VAL A 69 -4.74 -8.86 -4.03
CA VAL A 69 -4.86 -7.46 -3.59
C VAL A 69 -5.90 -6.77 -4.47
N GLU A 70 -6.79 -5.99 -3.85
CA GLU A 70 -7.74 -5.16 -4.58
C GLU A 70 -7.10 -3.80 -4.88
N TRP A 71 -6.58 -3.61 -6.10
CA TRP A 71 -5.83 -2.40 -6.48
C TRP A 71 -6.66 -1.12 -6.63
N ARG A 72 -7.99 -1.24 -6.60
CA ARG A 72 -8.93 -0.11 -6.65
C ARG A 72 -10.04 -0.28 -5.62
N PRO A 73 -9.70 -0.31 -4.32
CA PRO A 73 -10.64 -0.66 -3.28
C PRO A 73 -11.67 0.45 -3.10
N LYS A 74 -12.94 0.16 -3.40
CA LYS A 74 -14.04 1.15 -3.29
C LYS A 74 -14.71 1.16 -1.92
N SER A 75 -14.56 0.08 -1.16
CA SER A 75 -15.22 -0.09 0.14
C SER A 75 -14.22 -0.03 1.29
N ARG A 76 -14.65 0.39 2.47
CA ARG A 76 -13.82 0.32 3.69
C ARG A 76 -13.38 -1.12 3.99
N ALA A 77 -14.24 -2.10 3.70
CA ALA A 77 -13.92 -3.52 3.86
C ALA A 77 -12.76 -3.96 2.93
N ALA A 78 -12.77 -3.54 1.67
CA ALA A 78 -11.69 -3.80 0.72
C ALA A 78 -10.35 -3.17 1.16
N ARG A 79 -10.39 -1.92 1.61
CA ARG A 79 -9.20 -1.23 2.17
C ARG A 79 -8.65 -1.98 3.38
N ARG A 80 -9.53 -2.37 4.32
CA ARG A 80 -9.15 -3.15 5.51
C ARG A 80 -8.56 -4.50 5.11
N TYR A 81 -9.13 -5.16 4.12
CA TYR A 81 -8.64 -6.43 3.60
C TYR A 81 -7.21 -6.31 3.04
N ASN A 82 -6.93 -5.30 2.23
CA ASN A 82 -5.58 -5.02 1.73
C ASN A 82 -4.59 -4.76 2.87
N ILE A 83 -4.94 -3.89 3.80
CA ILE A 83 -4.08 -3.57 4.96
C ILE A 83 -3.77 -4.84 5.75
N ASN A 84 -4.79 -5.61 6.14
CA ASN A 84 -4.60 -6.87 6.87
C ASN A 84 -3.70 -7.83 6.10
N LYS A 85 -3.87 -7.94 4.78
CA LYS A 85 -3.02 -8.81 3.95
C LYS A 85 -1.55 -8.40 4.03
N ALA A 86 -1.25 -7.12 3.87
CA ALA A 86 0.12 -6.63 3.97
C ALA A 86 0.72 -6.88 5.36
N ILE A 87 -0.04 -6.62 6.43
CA ILE A 87 0.45 -6.84 7.80
C ILE A 87 0.64 -8.34 8.09
N THR A 88 -0.24 -9.22 7.62
CA THR A 88 -0.06 -10.69 7.76
C THR A 88 1.26 -11.14 7.16
N VAL A 89 1.61 -10.65 5.97
CA VAL A 89 2.89 -10.99 5.33
C VAL A 89 4.07 -10.43 6.13
N LEU A 90 3.95 -9.19 6.64
CA LEU A 90 4.99 -8.62 7.51
C LEU A 90 5.21 -9.42 8.79
N GLN A 91 4.16 -10.03 9.37
CA GLN A 91 4.29 -10.86 10.56
C GLN A 91 5.01 -12.18 10.32
N GLN A 92 4.93 -12.74 9.10
CA GLN A 92 5.69 -13.94 8.76
C GLN A 92 7.20 -13.65 8.82
N ASN A 93 7.60 -12.39 8.62
CA ASN A 93 8.96 -11.94 8.86
C ASN A 93 9.20 -11.73 10.37
N LYS A 94 9.91 -12.68 11.00
CA LYS A 94 10.24 -12.67 12.44
C LYS A 94 10.96 -11.42 12.96
N HIS A 95 11.40 -10.54 12.06
CA HIS A 95 12.14 -9.32 12.38
C HIS A 95 11.25 -8.11 12.67
N ILE A 96 9.94 -8.18 12.47
CA ILE A 96 9.01 -7.07 12.71
C ILE A 96 7.96 -7.49 13.74
N ALA A 97 8.20 -7.19 15.01
CA ALA A 97 7.17 -7.31 16.04
C ALA A 97 6.13 -6.20 15.85
N LEU A 98 4.92 -6.57 15.43
CA LEU A 98 3.80 -5.64 15.25
C LEU A 98 2.68 -5.96 16.23
N ASP A 99 2.28 -4.97 17.02
CA ASP A 99 1.05 -5.01 17.80
C ASP A 99 -0.14 -4.83 16.86
N TRP A 100 -0.73 -5.97 16.49
CA TRP A 100 -1.66 -6.11 15.36
C TRP A 100 -3.01 -5.40 15.55
N LEU A 101 -3.46 -5.27 16.79
CA LEU A 101 -4.85 -4.93 17.14
C LEU A 101 -5.23 -3.48 16.83
N PHE A 102 -4.28 -2.56 16.90
CA PHE A 102 -4.55 -1.13 16.74
C PHE A 102 -4.08 -0.58 15.38
N LEU A 103 -3.15 -1.29 14.72
CA LEU A 103 -2.52 -0.82 13.50
C LEU A 103 -3.52 -0.68 12.33
N CYS A 104 -4.47 -1.59 12.20
CA CYS A 104 -5.34 -1.62 11.02
C CYS A 104 -6.34 -0.44 10.99
N GLU A 105 -6.96 -0.10 12.12
CA GLU A 105 -7.88 1.05 12.17
C GLU A 105 -7.14 2.37 12.04
N ASP A 106 -5.97 2.50 12.68
CA ASP A 106 -5.15 3.70 12.57
C ASP A 106 -4.61 3.93 11.14
N LEU A 107 -4.27 2.84 10.43
CA LEU A 107 -3.89 2.91 9.02
C LEU A 107 -5.08 3.27 8.13
N LEU A 108 -6.27 2.72 8.40
CA LEU A 108 -7.49 3.08 7.69
C LEU A 108 -7.88 4.56 7.88
N GLU A 109 -7.52 5.13 9.02
CA GLU A 109 -7.68 6.55 9.34
C GLU A 109 -6.53 7.40 8.80
N GLY A 110 -5.45 6.79 8.33
CA GLY A 110 -4.29 7.50 7.79
C GLY A 110 -3.49 8.25 8.85
N LYS A 111 -3.48 7.76 10.11
CA LYS A 111 -2.76 8.41 11.20
C LYS A 111 -1.25 8.43 10.91
N PRO A 112 -0.59 9.60 10.87
CA PRO A 112 0.83 9.71 10.54
C PRO A 112 1.73 8.95 11.49
N GLN A 113 1.45 8.99 12.79
CA GLN A 113 2.23 8.27 13.79
C GLN A 113 2.31 6.78 13.47
N THR A 114 1.19 6.18 13.05
CA THR A 114 1.10 4.76 12.74
C THR A 114 1.74 4.45 11.40
N VAL A 115 1.45 5.24 10.35
CA VAL A 115 2.01 5.03 9.01
C VAL A 115 3.53 5.19 9.03
N LEU A 116 4.03 6.32 9.53
CA LEU A 116 5.47 6.61 9.57
C LEU A 116 6.22 5.66 10.52
N GLY A 117 5.61 5.33 11.66
CA GLY A 117 6.14 4.34 12.60
C GLY A 117 6.28 2.95 11.96
N LEU A 118 5.28 2.53 11.18
CA LEU A 118 5.33 1.27 10.44
C LEU A 118 6.44 1.29 9.37
N LEU A 119 6.52 2.34 8.55
CA LEU A 119 7.55 2.47 7.51
C LEU A 119 8.97 2.47 8.11
N SER A 120 9.16 3.17 9.23
CA SER A 120 10.45 3.19 9.94
C SER A 120 10.86 1.79 10.43
N ARG A 121 9.91 1.03 11.01
CA ARG A 121 10.15 -0.36 11.42
C ARG A 121 10.46 -1.27 10.25
N MET A 122 9.72 -1.16 9.14
CA MET A 122 9.98 -1.93 7.92
C MET A 122 11.38 -1.63 7.38
N LYS A 123 11.75 -0.35 7.22
CA LYS A 123 13.09 0.04 6.79
C LYS A 123 14.17 -0.53 7.72
N GLY A 124 13.98 -0.44 9.03
CA GLY A 124 14.93 -0.94 10.04
C GLY A 124 15.14 -2.46 9.96
N ALA A 125 14.05 -3.23 9.88
CA ALA A 125 14.11 -4.69 9.82
C ALA A 125 14.85 -5.20 8.58
N TYR A 126 14.63 -4.58 7.41
CA TYR A 126 15.27 -4.99 6.17
C TYR A 126 16.72 -4.52 6.06
N HIS A 127 17.06 -3.33 6.58
CA HIS A 127 18.46 -2.91 6.67
C HIS A 127 19.27 -3.86 7.57
N TYR A 128 18.68 -4.32 8.67
CA TYR A 128 19.31 -5.30 9.56
C TYR A 128 19.54 -6.64 8.85
N PHE A 129 18.57 -7.11 8.07
CA PHE A 129 18.68 -8.37 7.32
C PHE A 129 19.83 -8.34 6.30
N VAL A 130 19.89 -7.30 5.45
CA VAL A 130 20.96 -7.16 4.44
C VAL A 130 22.34 -7.04 5.09
N SER A 131 22.47 -6.26 6.16
CA SER A 131 23.74 -6.13 6.89
C SER A 131 24.18 -7.44 7.55
N THR A 132 23.23 -8.24 8.04
CA THR A 132 23.52 -9.53 8.66
C THR A 132 23.99 -10.55 7.64
N ILE A 133 23.34 -10.61 6.46
CA ILE A 133 23.79 -11.47 5.34
C ILE A 133 25.17 -11.06 4.85
N ALA A 134 25.42 -9.76 4.66
CA ALA A 134 26.73 -9.29 4.21
C ALA A 134 27.85 -9.69 5.19
N LYS A 135 27.58 -9.65 6.51
CA LYS A 135 28.51 -10.07 7.55
C LYS A 135 28.72 -11.59 7.60
N SER A 136 27.68 -12.39 7.36
CA SER A 136 27.82 -13.86 7.36
C SER A 136 28.50 -14.39 6.09
N VAL A 137 28.29 -13.74 4.94
CA VAL A 137 28.98 -14.07 3.68
C VAL A 137 30.44 -13.65 3.71
N GLY A 138 30.79 -12.54 4.39
CA GLY A 138 32.18 -12.10 4.57
C GLY A 138 32.99 -12.87 5.62
N ALA A 139 32.36 -13.74 6.42
CA ALA A 139 33.03 -14.50 7.49
C ALA A 139 33.50 -15.90 7.06
N VAL A 140 33.16 -16.36 5.85
CA VAL A 140 33.70 -17.60 5.28
C VAL A 140 34.86 -17.22 4.38
N GLY A 141 36.09 -17.42 4.88
CA GLY A 141 37.33 -17.10 4.19
C GLY A 141 37.37 -17.67 2.76
N GLY A 142 37.53 -16.76 1.81
CA GLY A 142 37.85 -17.05 0.41
C GLY A 142 38.89 -16.04 -0.05
N HIS A 143 40.08 -16.56 -0.31
CA HIS A 143 41.29 -15.95 -0.87
C HIS A 143 41.04 -14.77 -1.85
N PRO A 144 41.87 -13.71 -1.85
CA PRO A 144 41.91 -12.75 -2.96
C PRO A 144 42.45 -13.49 -4.19
N GLY A 145 41.53 -14.01 -5.00
CA GLY A 145 41.80 -14.67 -6.27
C GLY A 145 41.31 -13.78 -7.41
N GLU A 146 42.22 -13.55 -8.33
CA GLU A 146 42.12 -12.72 -9.53
C GLU A 146 40.85 -12.96 -10.36
N GLY A 147 40.36 -11.90 -11.00
CA GLY A 147 39.61 -12.01 -12.25
C GLY A 147 38.10 -12.28 -12.13
N TYR A 148 37.32 -11.30 -11.69
CA TYR A 148 36.06 -11.04 -12.40
C TYR A 148 36.37 -10.05 -13.51
N GLU A 149 36.86 -10.58 -14.63
CA GLU A 149 36.82 -9.85 -15.88
C GLU A 149 35.35 -9.48 -16.14
N TYR A 150 35.09 -8.18 -16.29
CA TYR A 150 33.78 -7.64 -16.56
C TYR A 150 33.23 -8.34 -17.80
N MET A 151 32.31 -9.28 -17.61
CA MET A 151 31.57 -9.88 -18.69
C MET A 151 30.55 -8.84 -19.14
N PRO A 152 30.75 -8.17 -20.30
CA PRO A 152 29.73 -7.27 -20.80
C PRO A 152 28.45 -8.08 -21.03
N PRO A 153 27.27 -7.45 -20.89
CA PRO A 153 26.02 -8.11 -21.21
C PRO A 153 26.08 -8.66 -22.63
N PRO A 154 25.44 -9.82 -22.90
CA PRO A 154 25.35 -10.32 -24.26
C PRO A 154 24.75 -9.21 -25.14
N ASP A 155 25.44 -8.94 -26.24
CA ASP A 155 24.97 -8.07 -27.31
C ASP A 155 23.60 -8.62 -27.75
N ASP A 156 22.55 -7.96 -27.25
CA ASP A 156 21.16 -8.30 -27.56
C ASP A 156 20.92 -7.84 -29.00
N GLY A 157 21.29 -8.72 -29.93
CA GLY A 157 21.15 -8.53 -31.35
C GLY A 157 19.71 -8.14 -31.68
N GLY A 158 19.52 -6.85 -31.98
CA GLY A 158 18.48 -6.33 -32.85
C GLY A 158 17.09 -6.94 -32.71
N VAL A 159 16.39 -6.65 -31.61
CA VAL A 159 14.92 -6.78 -31.61
C VAL A 159 14.35 -5.62 -32.42
N GLN A 160 13.82 -5.95 -33.60
CA GLN A 160 13.10 -5.03 -34.47
C GLN A 160 11.92 -4.35 -33.75
N PRO A 161 11.56 -3.11 -34.13
CA PRO A 161 10.38 -2.44 -33.61
C PRO A 161 9.13 -3.26 -33.94
N VAL A 162 8.43 -3.72 -32.89
CA VAL A 162 7.09 -4.25 -33.03
C VAL A 162 6.15 -3.15 -33.54
N PRO A 163 5.38 -3.36 -34.62
CA PRO A 163 4.44 -2.37 -35.09
C PRO A 163 3.32 -2.17 -34.07
N SER A 164 3.05 -0.91 -33.75
CA SER A 164 1.87 -0.47 -32.99
C SER A 164 0.59 -0.95 -33.68
N ALA A 165 0.02 -2.04 -33.20
CA ALA A 165 -1.35 -2.42 -33.47
C ALA A 165 -2.23 -1.93 -32.31
N CYS A 166 -2.69 -0.67 -32.41
CA CYS A 166 -3.88 -0.22 -31.69
C CYS A 166 -5.09 -0.99 -32.24
N GLY A 167 -5.35 -2.17 -31.68
CA GLY A 167 -6.62 -2.87 -31.82
C GLY A 167 -7.64 -2.34 -30.81
N PRO A 168 -8.93 -2.23 -31.17
CA PRO A 168 -9.97 -1.81 -30.24
C PRO A 168 -10.16 -2.85 -29.14
N ASN A 169 -10.28 -2.34 -27.93
CA ASN A 169 -10.39 -3.07 -26.68
C ASN A 169 -11.78 -3.74 -26.55
N PRO A 170 -11.90 -5.09 -26.48
CA PRO A 170 -13.19 -5.78 -26.53
C PRO A 170 -14.01 -5.79 -25.22
N TRP A 171 -13.60 -5.06 -24.17
CA TRP A 171 -14.36 -4.99 -22.90
C TRP A 171 -15.11 -3.66 -22.68
N ALA A 172 -15.19 -2.80 -23.69
CA ALA A 172 -16.04 -1.61 -23.67
C ALA A 172 -17.50 -1.94 -24.06
N THR A 173 -18.16 -2.81 -23.29
CA THR A 173 -19.62 -3.00 -23.34
C THR A 173 -20.16 -2.91 -21.92
N GLY A 174 -20.33 -1.68 -21.45
CA GLY A 174 -21.22 -1.40 -20.32
C GLY A 174 -22.69 -1.52 -20.78
N PRO A 175 -23.60 -1.99 -19.92
CA PRO A 175 -25.04 -1.96 -20.22
C PRO A 175 -25.52 -0.51 -20.33
N ALA A 176 -26.20 -0.22 -21.44
CA ALA A 176 -26.86 1.03 -21.72
C ALA A 176 -27.88 1.38 -20.63
N ALA A 177 -27.81 2.62 -20.15
CA ALA A 177 -28.85 3.22 -19.32
C ALA A 177 -30.18 3.28 -20.09
N PRO A 178 -31.32 2.92 -19.48
CA PRO A 178 -32.61 3.14 -20.11
C PRO A 178 -32.94 4.63 -20.18
N ALA A 179 -33.21 5.08 -21.40
CA ALA A 179 -33.66 6.42 -21.72
C ALA A 179 -34.95 6.77 -20.99
N ALA A 180 -34.97 7.96 -20.40
CA ALA A 180 -36.16 8.61 -19.90
C ALA A 180 -37.09 8.93 -21.08
N SER A 181 -38.17 8.16 -21.22
CA SER A 181 -39.29 8.54 -22.08
C SER A 181 -40.17 9.54 -21.33
N SER A 182 -39.94 10.80 -21.67
CA SER A 182 -40.91 11.88 -21.55
C SER A 182 -42.21 11.47 -22.25
N LEU A 183 -43.30 11.32 -21.50
CA LEU A 183 -44.64 11.19 -22.07
C LEU A 183 -45.60 12.16 -21.36
N ALA A 184 -45.96 13.18 -22.13
CA ALA A 184 -47.26 13.80 -22.25
C ALA A 184 -48.07 14.09 -20.97
N MET A 185 -48.24 15.39 -20.75
CA MET A 185 -49.39 16.00 -20.07
C MET A 185 -50.73 15.37 -20.48
N HIS A 186 -51.56 15.05 -19.49
CA HIS A 186 -53.01 15.01 -19.61
C HIS A 186 -53.62 15.91 -18.53
N PRO A 187 -54.43 16.93 -18.87
CA PRO A 187 -55.29 17.58 -17.90
C PRO A 187 -56.59 16.77 -17.76
N VAL A 188 -56.94 16.35 -16.54
CA VAL A 188 -58.28 15.85 -16.23
C VAL A 188 -58.88 16.69 -15.10
N PHE A 189 -59.75 17.59 -15.56
CA PHE A 189 -61.00 18.06 -15.01
C PHE A 189 -61.43 17.69 -13.56
N VAL A 190 -61.72 18.77 -12.85
CA VAL A 190 -62.65 19.02 -11.72
C VAL A 190 -63.72 17.95 -11.45
N SER A 191 -63.89 17.58 -10.18
CA SER A 191 -65.21 17.57 -9.53
C SER A 191 -65.15 17.76 -8.02
N SER A 192 -66.03 18.65 -7.58
CA SER A 192 -66.28 19.14 -6.23
C SER A 192 -67.37 18.32 -5.57
N THR A 193 -67.17 17.91 -4.32
CA THR A 193 -68.19 17.72 -3.25
C THR A 193 -67.39 17.44 -1.96
N GLY A 194 -67.25 18.36 -0.99
CA GLY A 194 -68.28 18.85 -0.06
C GLY A 194 -68.01 18.26 1.33
N PRO A 195 -68.03 19.04 2.44
CA PRO A 195 -67.74 18.52 3.78
C PRO A 195 -69.01 17.94 4.43
N ARG A 196 -68.85 16.90 5.25
CA ARG A 196 -69.84 16.53 6.27
C ARG A 196 -69.20 16.67 7.66
N LEU A 197 -69.87 17.53 8.42
CA LEU A 197 -69.85 17.85 9.85
C LEU A 197 -69.11 16.87 10.76
#